data_AF-A0A9C9F8X8-F1
#
_entry.id   AF-A0A9C9F8X8-F1
#
_cell.length_a   1.000
_cell.length_b   1.000
_cell.length_c   1.000
_cell.angle_alpha   90.00
_cell.angle_beta   90.00
_cell.angle_gamma   90.00
#
_symmetry.space_group_name_H-M   'P 1'
#
loop_
_entity.id
_entity.type
_entity.pdbx_description
1 polymer ?
#
loop_
_entity_poly.entity_id
_entity_poly.type
_entity_poly.pdbx_seq_one_letter_code
_entity_poly.pdbx_strand_id
1 'polypeptide(L)'
;MNNKKYLLIVFAAIVLFIYPINAHADQKRENACITCHEFLGGKLAKPVFDWKGSIHQQNGITCNYCHGGNADINPGNVKRLSQQQFAKVQALAMSKSNGFIGVPAGKAIFDTCRQCHSKYVDEYENSIMGKAYLDNKGGPSCVTCHNAHHNSLPDVPKVCKSCHKDTSGFARIDPMNVNETTINTLSRIRIKISQQKVRGDKPPLIPEFPEEIGAYQIGFIAFGAVFILFIIGYITYILLEKRR
;
A
#
# COMPACT_ATOMS: atom_id res chain seq x y z
N MET A 1 -6.62 7.21 -71.70
CA MET A 1 -6.09 7.90 -70.49
C MET A 1 -7.27 8.39 -69.67
N ASN A 2 -7.66 7.75 -68.56
CA ASN A 2 -8.50 8.42 -67.53
C ASN A 2 -8.77 7.58 -66.28
N ASN A 3 -8.85 6.25 -66.40
CA ASN A 3 -9.34 5.42 -65.28
C ASN A 3 -8.38 5.39 -64.07
N LYS A 4 -7.07 5.51 -64.28
CA LYS A 4 -6.08 5.58 -63.19
C LYS A 4 -6.15 6.91 -62.40
N LYS A 5 -6.54 8.01 -63.05
CA LYS A 5 -6.69 9.32 -62.39
C LYS A 5 -7.93 9.32 -61.50
N TYR A 6 -9.05 8.75 -61.96
CA TYR A 6 -10.25 8.61 -61.14
C TYR A 6 -10.04 7.67 -59.94
N LEU A 7 -9.31 6.56 -60.12
CA LEU A 7 -8.92 5.68 -59.00
C LEU A 7 -8.06 6.40 -57.95
N LEU A 8 -7.09 7.21 -58.38
CA LEU A 8 -6.26 8.01 -57.47
C LEU A 8 -7.07 9.09 -56.74
N ILE A 9 -8.01 9.75 -57.41
CA ILE A 9 -8.88 10.77 -56.81
C ILE A 9 -9.83 10.13 -55.79
N VAL A 10 -10.42 8.97 -56.11
CA VAL A 10 -11.29 8.24 -55.18
C VAL A 10 -10.50 7.73 -53.97
N PHE A 11 -9.29 7.20 -54.18
CA PHE A 11 -8.43 6.77 -53.08
C PHE A 11 -8.00 7.93 -52.18
N ALA A 12 -7.62 9.08 -52.76
CA ALA A 12 -7.30 10.28 -52.00
C ALA A 12 -8.51 10.83 -51.23
N ALA A 13 -9.71 10.81 -51.83
CA ALA A 13 -10.94 11.23 -51.16
C ALA A 13 -11.31 10.29 -50.01
N ILE A 14 -11.12 8.98 -50.16
CA ILE A 14 -11.35 7.98 -49.10
C ILE A 14 -10.34 8.16 -47.97
N VAL A 15 -9.06 8.38 -48.27
CA VAL A 15 -8.05 8.68 -47.24
C VAL A 15 -8.43 9.97 -46.51
N LEU A 16 -8.81 11.06 -47.20
CA LEU A 16 -9.25 12.31 -46.57
C LEU A 16 -10.55 12.17 -45.75
N PHE A 17 -11.48 11.29 -46.14
CA PHE A 17 -12.73 11.04 -45.40
C PHE A 17 -12.56 10.09 -44.20
N ILE A 18 -11.57 9.19 -44.22
CA ILE A 18 -11.26 8.30 -43.09
C ILE A 18 -10.32 9.00 -42.07
N TYR A 19 -9.65 10.10 -42.46
CA TYR A 19 -8.69 10.83 -41.62
C TYR A 19 -9.18 12.07 -40.84
N PRO A 20 -10.43 12.15 -40.33
CA PRO A 20 -10.66 13.15 -39.28
C PRO A 20 -11.53 12.65 -38.14
N ILE A 21 -11.02 11.82 -37.21
CA ILE A 21 -11.66 11.70 -35.87
C ILE A 21 -10.65 11.61 -34.70
N ASN A 22 -9.39 11.19 -34.89
CA ASN A 22 -8.46 11.06 -33.76
C ASN A 22 -7.49 12.22 -33.57
N ALA A 23 -7.83 13.40 -34.07
CA ALA A 23 -7.17 14.65 -33.69
C ALA A 23 -8.04 15.40 -32.68
N HIS A 24 -8.42 14.73 -31.59
CA HIS A 24 -8.55 15.46 -30.33
C HIS A 24 -7.13 15.85 -29.94
N ALA A 25 -6.67 16.98 -30.48
CA ALA A 25 -5.63 17.76 -29.86
C ALA A 25 -6.06 17.89 -28.40
N ASP A 26 -5.37 17.16 -27.52
CA ASP A 26 -5.51 17.24 -26.08
C ASP A 26 -5.27 18.71 -25.75
N GLN A 27 -6.35 19.48 -25.65
CA GLN A 27 -6.30 20.84 -25.16
C GLN A 27 -5.80 20.67 -23.74
N LYS A 28 -4.49 20.86 -23.58
CA LYS A 28 -3.79 20.94 -22.31
C LYS A 28 -4.52 22.01 -21.51
N ARG A 29 -5.56 21.61 -20.76
CA ARG A 29 -6.40 22.54 -20.02
C ARG A 29 -5.46 23.27 -19.08
N GLU A 30 -5.32 24.57 -19.30
CA GLU A 30 -4.48 25.40 -18.47
C GLU A 30 -5.02 25.29 -17.04
N ASN A 31 -4.20 24.76 -16.14
CA ASN A 31 -4.55 24.63 -14.74
C ASN A 31 -3.82 25.74 -13.97
N ALA A 32 -4.58 26.60 -13.31
CA ALA A 32 -4.04 27.74 -12.57
C ALA A 32 -3.07 27.30 -11.46
N CYS A 33 -3.40 26.20 -10.77
CA CYS A 33 -2.59 25.66 -9.69
C CYS A 33 -1.22 25.26 -10.24
N ILE A 34 -1.17 24.48 -11.31
CA ILE A 34 0.07 24.02 -11.95
C ILE A 34 0.87 25.21 -12.47
N THR A 35 0.23 26.13 -13.21
CA THR A 35 0.91 27.26 -13.87
C THR A 35 1.59 28.17 -12.86
N CYS A 36 0.89 28.53 -11.79
CA CYS A 36 1.44 29.41 -10.76
C CYS A 36 2.47 28.69 -9.89
N HIS A 37 2.16 27.48 -9.40
CA HIS A 37 3.07 26.76 -8.51
C HIS A 37 4.36 26.31 -9.20
N GLU A 38 4.30 25.96 -10.50
CA GLU A 38 5.50 25.69 -11.29
C GLU A 38 6.38 26.95 -11.42
N PHE A 39 5.77 28.11 -11.67
CA PHE A 39 6.50 29.37 -11.79
C PHE A 39 7.18 29.81 -10.49
N LEU A 40 6.55 29.57 -9.33
CA LEU A 40 7.09 29.97 -8.03
C LEU A 40 8.39 29.25 -7.65
N GLY A 41 8.70 28.12 -8.30
CA GLY A 41 9.95 27.40 -8.07
C GLY A 41 10.08 26.80 -6.67
N GLY A 42 11.28 26.28 -6.38
CA GLY A 42 11.65 25.76 -5.06
C GLY A 42 10.66 24.73 -4.50
N LYS A 43 10.30 24.90 -3.22
CA LYS A 43 9.37 24.01 -2.52
C LYS A 43 7.95 24.03 -3.08
N LEU A 44 7.54 25.10 -3.76
CA LEU A 44 6.18 25.24 -4.31
C LEU A 44 6.05 24.59 -5.68
N ALA A 45 7.12 24.53 -6.47
CA ALA A 45 7.14 23.82 -7.74
C ALA A 45 7.37 22.31 -7.59
N LYS A 46 8.04 21.86 -6.51
CA LYS A 46 8.32 20.44 -6.28
C LYS A 46 7.06 19.55 -6.36
N PRO A 47 5.93 19.86 -5.70
CA PRO A 47 4.68 19.11 -5.86
C PRO A 47 4.23 18.95 -7.31
N VAL A 48 4.38 19.99 -8.14
CA VAL A 48 4.03 19.94 -9.56
C VAL A 48 4.94 18.96 -10.30
N PHE A 49 6.24 18.99 -10.02
CA PHE A 49 7.19 18.06 -10.64
C PHE A 49 6.97 16.61 -10.20
N ASP A 50 6.70 16.38 -8.91
CA ASP A 50 6.40 15.03 -8.40
C ASP A 50 5.08 14.50 -8.97
N TRP A 51 4.06 15.35 -9.13
CA TRP A 51 2.76 14.98 -9.69
C TRP A 51 2.85 14.64 -11.19
N LYS A 52 3.71 15.34 -11.94
CA LYS A 52 3.99 15.00 -13.35
C LYS A 52 4.53 13.56 -13.45
N GLY A 53 3.95 12.78 -14.35
CA GLY A 53 4.23 11.36 -14.55
C GLY A 53 3.42 10.40 -13.67
N SER A 54 2.70 10.90 -12.66
CA SER A 54 1.88 10.05 -11.78
C SER A 54 0.67 9.45 -12.49
N ILE A 55 0.13 8.36 -11.94
CA ILE A 55 -1.14 7.79 -12.42
C ILE A 55 -2.30 8.78 -12.28
N HIS A 56 -2.28 9.65 -11.26
CA HIS A 56 -3.27 10.71 -11.10
C HIS A 56 -3.21 11.72 -12.23
N GLN A 57 -2.02 12.16 -12.63
CA GLN A 57 -1.86 13.05 -13.79
C GLN A 57 -2.35 12.39 -15.08
N GLN A 58 -2.02 11.12 -15.29
CA GLN A 58 -2.47 10.35 -16.46
C GLN A 58 -4.00 10.21 -16.54
N ASN A 59 -4.68 10.26 -15.39
CA ASN A 59 -6.15 10.19 -15.30
C ASN A 59 -6.81 11.58 -15.13
N GLY A 60 -6.07 12.68 -15.36
CA GLY A 60 -6.63 14.03 -15.29
C GLY A 60 -6.96 14.52 -13.88
N ILE A 61 -6.48 13.84 -12.83
CA ILE A 61 -6.67 14.24 -11.44
C ILE A 61 -5.66 15.33 -11.10
N THR A 62 -6.13 16.57 -11.12
CA THR A 62 -5.34 17.78 -10.86
C THR A 62 -5.36 18.20 -9.39
N CYS A 63 -4.56 19.21 -9.04
CA CYS A 63 -4.30 19.64 -7.66
C CYS A 63 -5.58 19.89 -6.83
N ASN A 64 -6.59 20.48 -7.45
CA ASN A 64 -7.86 20.85 -6.83
C ASN A 64 -8.73 19.65 -6.43
N TYR A 65 -8.54 18.46 -7.02
CA TYR A 65 -9.26 17.25 -6.56
C TYR A 65 -8.87 16.86 -5.13
N CYS A 66 -7.63 17.16 -4.73
CA CYS A 66 -7.14 16.87 -3.39
C CYS A 66 -7.13 18.08 -2.48
N HIS A 67 -6.67 19.23 -2.98
CA HIS A 67 -6.48 20.46 -2.20
C HIS A 67 -7.68 21.42 -2.26
N GLY A 68 -8.64 21.18 -3.16
CA GLY A 68 -9.73 22.10 -3.47
C GLY A 68 -9.27 23.36 -4.21
N GLY A 69 -10.11 24.38 -4.21
CA GLY A 69 -9.86 25.64 -4.92
C GLY A 69 -10.31 25.59 -6.38
N ASN A 70 -10.06 26.69 -7.08
CA ASN A 70 -10.48 26.87 -8.46
C ASN A 70 -9.29 26.77 -9.42
N ALA A 71 -9.18 25.63 -10.11
CA ALA A 71 -8.14 25.36 -11.09
C ALA A 71 -8.39 26.00 -12.45
N ASP A 72 -9.63 26.40 -12.74
CA ASP A 72 -10.07 26.83 -14.06
C ASP A 72 -9.90 28.35 -14.28
N ILE A 73 -9.43 29.09 -13.28
CA ILE A 73 -9.14 30.51 -13.45
C ILE A 73 -7.98 30.70 -14.44
N ASN A 74 -8.01 31.78 -15.22
CA ASN A 74 -6.86 32.17 -16.02
C ASN A 74 -5.92 33.02 -15.14
N PRO A 75 -4.71 32.53 -14.77
CA PRO A 75 -3.77 33.30 -13.96
C PRO A 75 -3.09 34.43 -14.74
N GLY A 76 -3.30 34.52 -16.06
CA GLY A 76 -2.61 35.43 -16.96
C GLY A 76 -1.11 35.11 -17.05
N ASN A 77 -0.32 36.09 -17.52
CA ASN A 77 1.13 35.95 -17.53
C ASN A 77 1.68 36.23 -16.12
N VAL A 78 1.87 35.15 -15.34
CA VAL A 78 2.38 35.19 -13.97
C VAL A 78 3.69 35.97 -13.80
N LYS A 79 4.53 36.07 -14.84
CA LYS A 79 5.79 36.84 -14.82
C LYS A 79 5.58 38.36 -14.85
N ARG A 80 4.39 38.82 -15.26
CA ARG A 80 4.06 40.23 -15.47
C ARG A 80 3.05 40.76 -14.44
N LEU A 81 2.65 39.95 -13.47
CA LEU A 81 1.71 40.37 -12.44
C LEU A 81 2.38 41.32 -11.44
N SER A 82 1.70 42.42 -11.13
CA SER A 82 2.03 43.22 -9.94
C SER A 82 1.74 42.42 -8.66
N GLN A 83 2.29 42.85 -7.53
CA GLN A 83 2.04 42.20 -6.24
C GLN A 83 0.53 42.10 -5.90
N GLN A 84 -0.24 43.17 -6.19
CA GLN A 84 -1.68 43.18 -5.97
C GLN A 84 -2.42 42.22 -6.90
N GLN A 85 -2.02 42.15 -8.17
CA GLN A 85 -2.60 41.21 -9.14
C GLN A 85 -2.28 39.77 -8.75
N PHE A 86 -1.05 39.49 -8.32
CA PHE A 86 -0.63 38.19 -7.82
C PHE A 86 -1.48 37.75 -6.63
N ALA A 87 -1.62 38.61 -5.61
CA ALA A 87 -2.45 38.33 -4.43
C ALA A 87 -3.93 38.09 -4.81
N LYS A 88 -4.45 38.84 -5.79
CA LYS A 88 -5.82 38.65 -6.29
C LYS A 88 -6.00 37.29 -6.98
N VAL A 89 -5.09 36.90 -7.88
CA VAL A 89 -5.13 35.59 -8.55
C VAL A 89 -5.01 34.47 -7.52
N GLN A 90 -4.09 34.62 -6.57
CA GLN A 90 -3.91 33.68 -5.47
C GLN A 90 -5.21 33.50 -4.65
N ALA A 91 -5.87 34.60 -4.28
CA ALA A 91 -7.11 34.56 -3.52
C ALA A 91 -8.27 33.95 -4.31
N LEU A 92 -8.32 34.12 -5.64
CA LEU A 92 -9.33 33.51 -6.51
C LEU A 92 -9.13 31.99 -6.64
N ALA A 93 -7.88 31.54 -6.82
CA ALA A 93 -7.56 30.12 -6.96
C ALA A 93 -7.69 29.37 -5.63
N MET A 94 -7.19 29.93 -4.53
CA MET A 94 -7.10 29.28 -3.22
C MET A 94 -8.12 29.83 -2.21
N SER A 95 -9.35 30.08 -2.66
CA SER A 95 -10.41 30.54 -1.76
C SER A 95 -11.07 29.37 -1.04
N LYS A 96 -11.42 29.58 0.24
CA LYS A 96 -12.28 28.65 0.99
C LYS A 96 -13.66 28.49 0.35
N SER A 97 -14.17 29.52 -0.32
CA SER A 97 -15.45 29.47 -1.03
C SER A 97 -15.43 28.50 -2.21
N ASN A 98 -14.26 28.25 -2.81
CA ASN A 98 -14.06 27.22 -3.84
C ASN A 98 -13.56 25.90 -3.23
N GLY A 99 -13.81 25.68 -1.94
CA GLY A 99 -13.47 24.43 -1.24
C GLY A 99 -11.98 24.22 -1.00
N PHE A 100 -11.14 25.25 -1.10
CA PHE A 100 -9.70 25.10 -0.83
C PHE A 100 -9.44 24.72 0.64
N ILE A 101 -8.78 23.58 0.84
CA ILE A 101 -8.45 23.02 2.16
C ILE A 101 -6.96 23.09 2.51
N GLY A 102 -6.12 23.59 1.60
CA GLY A 102 -4.67 23.58 1.80
C GLY A 102 -4.11 22.16 1.75
N VAL A 103 -3.16 21.82 2.62
CA VAL A 103 -2.58 20.46 2.68
C VAL A 103 -3.49 19.55 3.53
N PRO A 104 -4.12 18.51 2.96
CA PRO A 104 -5.02 17.64 3.71
C PRO A 104 -4.27 16.91 4.84
N ALA A 105 -4.85 16.90 6.04
CA ALA A 105 -4.28 16.27 7.22
C ALA A 105 -5.38 15.71 8.14
N GLY A 106 -5.02 14.80 9.05
CA GLY A 106 -5.98 14.19 9.98
C GLY A 106 -7.08 13.45 9.22
N LYS A 107 -8.35 13.66 9.58
CA LYS A 107 -9.45 13.02 8.83
C LYS A 107 -9.54 13.48 7.37
N ALA A 108 -9.12 14.71 7.05
CA ALA A 108 -9.24 15.26 5.70
C ALA A 108 -8.41 14.48 4.67
N ILE A 109 -7.25 13.91 5.03
CA ILE A 109 -6.47 13.09 4.08
C ILE A 109 -7.22 11.80 3.70
N PHE A 110 -7.94 11.20 4.65
CA PHE A 110 -8.78 10.02 4.40
C PHE A 110 -9.95 10.41 3.51
N ASP A 111 -10.65 11.50 3.85
CA ASP A 111 -11.79 11.99 3.08
C ASP A 111 -11.39 12.35 1.64
N THR A 112 -10.22 12.94 1.42
CA THR A 112 -9.67 13.19 0.07
C THR A 112 -9.51 11.90 -0.72
N CYS A 113 -8.82 10.90 -0.18
CA CYS A 113 -8.59 9.64 -0.88
C CYS A 113 -9.89 8.86 -1.09
N ARG A 114 -10.82 8.95 -0.13
CA ARG A 114 -12.13 8.27 -0.11
C ARG A 114 -13.03 8.66 -1.27
N GLN A 115 -12.88 9.87 -1.81
CA GLN A 115 -13.67 10.33 -2.97
C GLN A 115 -13.59 9.37 -4.17
N CYS A 116 -12.45 8.67 -4.33
CA CYS A 116 -12.26 7.69 -5.40
C CYS A 116 -11.87 6.29 -4.90
N HIS A 117 -11.19 6.18 -3.77
CA HIS A 117 -10.67 4.92 -3.21
C HIS A 117 -11.45 4.46 -1.97
N SER A 118 -12.76 4.73 -1.92
CA SER A 118 -13.62 4.50 -0.75
C SER A 118 -13.39 3.16 -0.06
N LYS A 119 -13.44 2.05 -0.83
CA LYS A 119 -13.23 0.69 -0.31
C LYS A 119 -11.93 0.55 0.49
N TYR A 120 -10.80 0.96 -0.08
CA TYR A 120 -9.48 0.80 0.56
C TYR A 120 -9.33 1.75 1.75
N VAL A 121 -9.92 2.94 1.67
CA VAL A 121 -9.91 3.89 2.79
C VAL A 121 -10.76 3.37 3.93
N ASP A 122 -11.92 2.76 3.67
CA ASP A 122 -12.76 2.12 4.69
C ASP A 122 -12.04 0.98 5.40
N GLU A 123 -11.37 0.11 4.64
CA GLU A 123 -10.57 -0.98 5.20
C GLU A 123 -9.44 -0.42 6.08
N TYR A 124 -8.70 0.58 5.59
CA TYR A 124 -7.58 1.16 6.32
C TYR A 124 -8.00 1.97 7.55
N GLU A 125 -9.05 2.78 7.45
CA GLU A 125 -9.64 3.53 8.56
C GLU A 125 -10.06 2.60 9.71
N ASN A 126 -10.54 1.40 9.39
CA ASN A 126 -10.91 0.40 10.39
C ASN A 126 -9.74 -0.44 10.91
N SER A 127 -8.58 -0.39 10.26
CA SER A 127 -7.35 -1.08 10.69
C SER A 127 -6.76 -0.46 11.96
N ILE A 128 -5.85 -1.20 12.60
CA ILE A 128 -5.11 -0.72 13.78
C ILE A 128 -4.31 0.54 13.44
N MET A 129 -3.69 0.60 12.26
CA MET A 129 -2.85 1.72 11.84
C MET A 129 -3.66 2.97 11.50
N GLY A 130 -4.78 2.82 10.79
CA GLY A 130 -5.67 3.93 10.46
C GLY A 130 -6.34 4.51 11.70
N LYS A 131 -6.84 3.67 12.61
CA LYS A 131 -7.39 4.11 13.90
C LYS A 131 -6.36 4.86 14.73
N ALA A 132 -5.14 4.34 14.83
CA ALA A 132 -4.08 5.03 15.54
C ALA A 132 -3.81 6.42 14.94
N TYR A 133 -3.79 6.55 13.61
CA TYR A 133 -3.55 7.82 12.94
C TYR A 133 -4.64 8.84 13.25
N LEU A 134 -5.91 8.42 13.15
CA LEU A 134 -7.08 9.29 13.42
C LEU A 134 -7.20 9.66 14.91
N ASP A 135 -6.80 8.77 15.81
CA ASP A 135 -6.77 9.01 17.26
C ASP A 135 -5.55 9.83 17.71
N ASN A 136 -4.66 10.24 16.80
CA ASN A 136 -3.36 10.86 17.10
C ASN A 136 -2.47 10.02 18.02
N LYS A 137 -2.60 8.70 17.99
CA LYS A 137 -1.77 7.73 18.75
C LYS A 137 -0.56 7.23 17.96
N GLY A 138 -0.26 7.86 16.82
CA GLY A 138 0.75 7.44 15.85
C GLY A 138 0.14 6.68 14.67
N GLY A 139 0.96 6.13 13.79
CA GLY A 139 0.47 5.42 12.59
C GLY A 139 0.61 6.25 11.30
N PRO A 140 0.72 5.59 10.13
CA PRO A 140 0.88 6.27 8.85
C PRO A 140 -0.44 6.80 8.29
N SER A 141 -0.36 7.91 7.55
CA SER A 141 -1.41 8.31 6.62
C SER A 141 -1.28 7.54 5.29
N CYS A 142 -2.24 7.70 4.37
CA CYS A 142 -2.14 7.15 3.02
C CYS A 142 -0.84 7.58 2.33
N VAL A 143 -0.48 8.87 2.40
CA VAL A 143 0.71 9.42 1.72
C VAL A 143 2.01 9.08 2.42
N THR A 144 1.97 8.54 3.65
CA THR A 144 3.18 8.07 4.34
C THR A 144 3.78 6.86 3.66
N CYS A 145 2.94 5.95 3.14
CA CYS A 145 3.39 4.80 2.37
C CYS A 145 3.43 5.12 0.86
N HIS A 146 2.44 5.85 0.35
CA HIS A 146 2.28 6.09 -1.08
C HIS A 146 3.02 7.32 -1.64
N ASN A 147 3.63 8.14 -0.78
CA ASN A 147 4.37 9.37 -1.14
C ASN A 147 3.56 10.42 -1.90
N ALA A 148 3.22 11.54 -1.26
CA ALA A 148 2.77 12.73 -1.99
C ALA A 148 3.94 13.34 -2.80
N HIS A 149 3.77 13.87 -4.01
CA HIS A 149 2.57 14.01 -4.85
C HIS A 149 2.56 13.03 -6.04
N HIS A 150 3.43 12.02 -6.01
CA HIS A 150 3.51 11.01 -7.07
C HIS A 150 2.51 9.86 -6.83
N ASN A 151 2.13 9.61 -5.56
CA ASN A 151 1.14 8.64 -5.13
C ASN A 151 1.41 7.23 -5.69
N SER A 152 2.65 6.77 -5.57
CA SER A 152 3.07 5.46 -6.07
C SER A 152 2.59 4.31 -5.18
N LEU A 153 2.47 3.13 -5.79
CA LEU A 153 2.34 1.90 -5.02
C LEU A 153 3.67 1.61 -4.33
N PRO A 154 3.68 1.40 -2.99
CA PRO A 154 4.89 1.10 -2.27
C PRO A 154 5.36 -0.34 -2.52
N ASP A 155 6.66 -0.55 -2.42
CA ASP A 155 7.27 -1.88 -2.34
C ASP A 155 7.09 -2.45 -0.93
N VAL A 156 6.36 -3.57 -0.81
CA VAL A 156 6.08 -4.27 0.45
C VAL A 156 6.97 -5.53 0.52
N PRO A 157 7.74 -5.74 1.62
CA PRO A 157 7.65 -5.05 2.90
C PRO A 157 8.64 -3.89 3.06
N LYS A 158 9.31 -3.44 2.00
CA LYS A 158 10.38 -2.43 2.09
C LYS A 158 9.90 -1.13 2.74
N VAL A 159 8.71 -0.64 2.34
CA VAL A 159 8.11 0.58 2.91
C VAL A 159 7.88 0.47 4.41
N CYS A 160 7.61 -0.72 4.92
CA CYS A 160 7.28 -0.96 6.32
C CYS A 160 8.50 -0.79 7.24
N LYS A 161 9.72 -0.94 6.70
CA LYS A 161 10.97 -0.85 7.46
C LYS A 161 11.28 0.54 7.98
N SER A 162 10.60 1.58 7.49
CA SER A 162 10.72 2.94 8.01
C SER A 162 10.22 3.07 9.46
N CYS A 163 9.28 2.21 9.87
CA CYS A 163 8.71 2.22 11.22
C CYS A 163 8.87 0.87 11.95
N HIS A 164 8.83 -0.26 11.23
CA HIS A 164 8.89 -1.59 11.82
C HIS A 164 10.29 -2.18 11.75
N LYS A 165 10.87 -2.51 12.91
CA LYS A 165 12.17 -3.18 13.02
C LYS A 165 12.14 -4.62 12.49
N ASP A 166 11.07 -5.35 12.79
CA ASP A 166 10.86 -6.72 12.30
C ASP A 166 9.67 -6.76 11.33
N THR A 167 9.96 -7.14 10.09
CA THR A 167 8.98 -7.28 9.00
C THR A 167 8.75 -8.76 8.62
N SER A 168 9.22 -9.69 9.45
CA SER A 168 9.01 -11.13 9.24
C SER A 168 7.52 -11.44 9.18
N GLY A 169 7.10 -12.08 8.07
CA GLY A 169 5.71 -12.43 7.80
C GLY A 169 4.89 -11.35 7.08
N PHE A 170 5.41 -10.13 6.89
CA PHE A 170 4.63 -9.04 6.28
C PHE A 170 4.26 -9.30 4.81
N ALA A 171 5.03 -10.12 4.10
CA ALA A 171 4.69 -10.55 2.73
C ALA A 171 3.45 -11.46 2.64
N ARG A 172 2.87 -11.87 3.78
CA ARG A 172 1.72 -12.80 3.86
C ARG A 172 0.45 -12.15 4.41
N ILE A 173 0.44 -10.83 4.54
CA ILE A 173 -0.70 -10.09 5.08
C ILE A 173 -1.11 -9.01 4.10
N ASP A 174 -2.36 -8.57 4.22
CA ASP A 174 -2.82 -7.33 3.60
C ASP A 174 -2.40 -6.14 4.48
N PRO A 175 -1.49 -5.27 4.01
CA PRO A 175 -1.04 -4.12 4.79
C PRO A 175 -2.12 -3.05 4.97
N MET A 176 -3.18 -3.05 4.14
CA MET A 176 -4.29 -2.10 4.25
C MET A 176 -5.31 -2.50 5.31
N ASN A 177 -5.34 -3.77 5.73
CA ASN A 177 -6.31 -4.29 6.70
C ASN A 177 -5.63 -5.05 7.85
N VAL A 178 -4.73 -4.37 8.56
CA VAL A 178 -4.09 -4.94 9.75
C VAL A 178 -5.05 -4.83 10.95
N ASN A 179 -5.55 -5.97 11.41
CA ASN A 179 -6.42 -6.10 12.58
C ASN A 179 -5.85 -7.12 13.59
N GLU A 180 -6.58 -7.39 14.67
CA GLU A 180 -6.13 -8.31 15.73
C GLU A 180 -5.80 -9.72 15.21
N THR A 181 -6.61 -10.24 14.28
CA THR A 181 -6.37 -11.54 13.63
C THR A 181 -5.06 -11.53 12.85
N THR A 182 -4.76 -10.43 12.16
CA THR A 182 -3.48 -10.23 11.46
C THR A 182 -2.30 -10.27 12.44
N ILE A 183 -2.41 -9.59 13.58
CA ILE A 183 -1.36 -9.59 14.61
C ILE A 183 -1.15 -10.99 15.19
N ASN A 184 -2.22 -11.70 15.52
CA ASN A 184 -2.14 -13.08 16.02
C ASN A 184 -1.48 -14.02 15.00
N THR A 185 -1.81 -13.84 13.72
CA THR A 185 -1.20 -14.61 12.62
C THR A 185 0.29 -14.33 12.49
N LEU A 186 0.70 -13.06 12.53
CA LEU A 186 2.11 -12.66 12.49
C LEU A 186 2.90 -13.21 13.68
N SER A 187 2.32 -13.19 14.89
CA SER A 187 2.93 -13.77 16.08
C SER A 187 3.21 -15.26 15.91
N ARG A 188 2.25 -16.03 15.39
CA ARG A 188 2.45 -17.47 15.11
C ARG A 188 3.53 -17.70 14.05
N ILE A 189 3.56 -16.90 12.98
CA ILE A 189 4.60 -16.99 11.95
C ILE A 189 5.99 -16.76 12.56
N ARG A 190 6.14 -15.74 13.41
CA ARG A 190 7.41 -15.41 14.05
C ARG A 190 7.87 -16.50 15.02
N ILE A 191 6.95 -17.10 15.77
CA ILE A 191 7.24 -18.26 16.63
C ILE A 191 7.77 -19.43 15.78
N LYS A 192 7.10 -19.78 14.68
CA LYS A 192 7.54 -20.86 13.78
C LYS A 192 8.92 -20.58 13.19
N ILE A 193 9.17 -19.36 12.72
CA ILE A 193 10.49 -18.95 12.19
C ILE A 193 11.57 -19.07 13.27
N SER A 194 11.27 -18.68 14.51
CA SER A 194 12.19 -18.81 15.64
C SER A 194 12.50 -20.28 15.95
N GLN A 195 11.47 -21.14 16.01
CA GLN A 195 11.64 -22.58 16.24
C GLN A 195 12.49 -23.25 15.15
N GLN A 196 12.28 -22.90 13.88
CA GLN A 196 13.08 -23.40 12.76
C GLN A 196 14.56 -23.01 12.90
N LYS A 197 14.85 -21.77 13.30
CA LYS A 197 16.22 -21.31 13.55
C LYS A 197 16.91 -22.08 14.67
N VAL A 198 16.17 -22.48 15.70
CA VAL A 198 16.70 -23.26 16.83
C VAL A 198 16.94 -24.73 16.45
N ARG A 199 16.02 -25.34 15.68
CA ARG A 199 16.18 -26.74 15.22
C ARG A 199 17.26 -26.90 14.15
N GLY A 200 17.52 -25.85 13.36
CA GLY A 200 18.39 -25.92 12.18
C GLY A 200 17.77 -26.75 11.05
N ASP A 201 18.40 -26.77 9.87
CA ASP A 201 17.91 -27.50 8.69
C ASP A 201 18.10 -29.03 8.78
N LYS A 202 18.53 -29.55 9.93
CA LYS A 202 18.79 -30.99 10.09
C LYS A 202 17.47 -31.72 10.37
N PRO A 203 17.13 -32.78 9.60
CA PRO A 203 15.97 -33.59 9.89
C PRO A 203 16.10 -34.13 11.32
N PRO A 204 15.00 -34.19 12.08
CA PRO A 204 15.06 -34.61 13.47
C PRO A 204 15.60 -36.05 13.54
N LEU A 205 16.59 -36.28 14.42
CA LEU A 205 17.18 -37.61 14.67
C LEU A 205 16.15 -38.64 15.17
N ILE A 206 14.96 -38.17 15.57
CA ILE A 206 13.86 -38.96 16.10
C ILE A 206 12.60 -38.56 15.31
N PRO A 207 11.81 -39.51 14.77
CA PRO A 207 10.58 -39.18 14.06
C PRO A 207 9.66 -38.33 14.95
N GLU A 208 9.13 -37.23 14.39
CA GLU A 208 8.17 -36.39 15.09
C GLU A 208 6.88 -37.18 15.35
N PHE A 209 6.56 -37.36 16.62
CA PHE A 209 5.24 -37.82 17.03
C PHE A 209 4.23 -36.69 16.73
N PRO A 210 3.10 -36.98 16.05
CA PRO A 210 2.11 -35.95 15.74
C PRO A 210 1.62 -35.25 17.02
N GLU A 211 1.46 -33.92 16.97
CA GLU A 211 1.06 -33.09 18.12
C GLU A 211 -0.24 -33.56 18.79
N GLU A 212 -1.11 -34.26 18.06
CA GLU A 212 -2.39 -34.77 18.57
C GLU A 212 -2.26 -36.03 19.45
N ILE A 213 -1.11 -36.70 19.49
CA ILE A 213 -0.93 -37.98 20.21
C ILE A 213 0.01 -37.88 21.43
N GLY A 214 0.51 -36.66 21.71
CA GLY A 214 1.65 -36.42 22.60
C GLY A 214 1.48 -36.94 24.03
N ALA A 215 0.35 -36.71 24.70
CA ALA A 215 0.25 -37.07 26.12
C ALA A 215 0.03 -38.57 26.35
N TYR A 216 -0.83 -39.21 25.55
CA TYR A 216 -1.22 -40.60 25.77
C TYR A 216 -0.11 -41.59 25.38
N GLN A 217 0.56 -41.37 24.24
CA GLN A 217 1.66 -42.24 23.81
C GLN A 217 2.88 -42.11 24.71
N ILE A 218 3.22 -40.89 25.14
CA ILE A 218 4.30 -40.69 26.12
C ILE A 218 3.98 -41.41 27.42
N GLY A 219 2.74 -41.31 27.91
CA GLY A 219 2.27 -42.04 29.08
C GLY A 219 2.38 -43.55 28.90
N PHE A 220 1.95 -44.10 27.76
CA PHE A 220 1.96 -45.54 27.49
C PHE A 220 3.39 -46.11 27.41
N ILE A 221 4.31 -45.38 26.76
CA ILE A 221 5.72 -45.79 26.66
C ILE A 221 6.39 -45.74 28.04
N ALA A 222 6.17 -44.67 28.81
CA ALA A 222 6.73 -44.53 30.15
C ALA A 222 6.21 -45.63 31.10
N PHE A 223 4.91 -45.89 31.07
CA PHE A 223 4.29 -46.93 31.90
C PHE A 223 4.74 -48.34 31.49
N GLY A 224 4.86 -48.59 30.18
CA GLY A 224 5.41 -49.83 29.66
C GLY A 224 6.85 -50.08 30.10
N ALA A 225 7.70 -49.04 30.09
CA ALA A 225 9.08 -49.14 30.56
C ALA A 225 9.16 -49.46 32.07
N VAL A 226 8.33 -48.81 32.89
CA VAL A 226 8.25 -49.11 34.33
C VAL A 226 7.77 -50.55 34.57
N PHE A 227 6.79 -51.02 33.81
CA PHE A 227 6.28 -52.38 33.92
C PHE A 227 7.35 -53.43 33.55
N ILE A 228 8.14 -53.17 32.50
CA ILE A 228 9.28 -54.03 32.11
C ILE A 228 10.32 -54.07 33.23
N LEU A 229 10.70 -52.92 33.81
CA LEU A 229 11.65 -52.85 34.92
C LEU A 229 11.12 -53.59 36.16
N PHE A 230 9.83 -53.49 36.44
CA PHE A 230 9.18 -54.24 37.52
C PHE A 230 9.25 -55.75 37.29
N ILE A 231 8.97 -56.22 36.08
CA ILE A 231 9.09 -57.65 35.71
C ILE A 231 10.54 -58.12 35.87
N ILE A 232 11.52 -57.35 35.39
CA ILE A 232 12.95 -57.69 35.53
C ILE A 232 13.33 -57.79 37.01
N GLY A 233 12.90 -56.82 37.83
CA GLY A 233 13.13 -56.84 39.28
C GLY A 233 12.51 -58.06 39.96
N TYR A 234 11.26 -58.39 39.62
CA TYR A 234 10.54 -59.54 40.16
C TYR A 234 11.19 -60.88 39.77
N ILE A 235 11.59 -61.04 38.51
CA ILE A 235 12.30 -62.23 38.04
C ILE A 235 13.65 -62.35 38.77
N THR A 236 14.38 -61.25 38.91
CA THR A 236 15.66 -61.23 39.64
C THR A 236 15.48 -61.64 41.09
N TYR A 237 14.43 -61.14 41.76
CA TYR A 237 14.08 -61.51 43.13
C TYR A 237 13.82 -63.02 43.27
N ILE A 238 12.97 -63.60 42.40
CA ILE A 238 12.70 -65.06 42.39
C ILE A 238 13.97 -65.87 42.18
N LEU A 239 14.82 -65.45 41.24
CA LEU A 239 16.07 -66.15 40.93
C LEU A 239 17.09 -66.11 42.08
N LEU A 240 17.09 -65.04 42.89
CA LEU A 240 17.94 -64.90 44.06
C LEU A 240 17.39 -65.67 45.27
N GLU A 241 16.08 -65.67 45.49
CA GLU A 241 15.44 -66.40 46.58
C GLU A 241 15.56 -67.92 46.42
N LYS A 242 15.48 -68.42 45.19
CA LYS A 242 15.66 -69.85 44.87
C LYS A 242 17.10 -70.37 45.01
N ARG A 243 18.08 -69.49 45.25
CA ARG A 243 19.49 -69.84 45.52
C ARG A 243 19.85 -69.81 47.01
N ARG A 244 18.93 -69.39 47.89
CA ARG A 244 19.03 -69.59 49.34
C ARG A 244 18.41 -70.93 49.72
#